data_AF-A0A1Q7XXX5-F1
#
_entry.id   AF-A0A1Q7XXX5-F1
#
_cell.length_a   1.000
_cell.length_b   1.000
_cell.length_c   1.000
_cell.angle_alpha   90.00
_cell.angle_beta   90.00
_cell.angle_gamma   90.00
#
_symmetry.space_group_name_H-M   'P 1'
#
loop_
_entity.id
_entity.type
_entity.pdbx_description
1 polymer ?
#
loop_
_entity_poly.entity_id
_entity_poly.type
_entity_poly.pdbx_seq_one_letter_code
_entity_poly.pdbx_strand_id
1 'polypeptide(L)'
;MVRLPAVASLILAFASSQRRRPRQARPTFRPRRQANPTEPYRQIREALGGAKEHLEHAARDFGGHRGEAVRATEEAIRQVELA
;
A
#
# COMPACT_ATOMS: atom_id res chain seq x y z
N MET A 1 41.90 -48.88 -12.11
CA MET A 1 41.26 -48.62 -10.80
C MET A 1 40.99 -47.13 -10.69
N VAL A 2 39.73 -46.67 -10.86
CA VAL A 2 39.32 -45.33 -10.38
C VAL A 2 37.89 -45.45 -9.85
N ARG A 3 37.72 -45.14 -8.56
CA ARG A 3 36.47 -45.24 -7.78
C ARG A 3 35.53 -44.07 -8.13
N LEU A 4 34.30 -44.37 -8.52
CA LEU A 4 33.24 -43.37 -8.71
C LEU A 4 31.86 -43.86 -8.16
N PRO A 5 31.64 -43.89 -6.83
CA PRO A 5 30.28 -44.01 -6.28
C PRO A 5 29.70 -42.70 -5.72
N ALA A 6 30.52 -41.66 -5.53
CA ALA A 6 30.13 -40.49 -4.71
C ALA A 6 29.03 -39.61 -5.31
N VAL A 7 28.90 -39.57 -6.65
CA VAL A 7 27.94 -38.68 -7.32
C VAL A 7 26.50 -39.22 -7.24
N ALA A 8 26.33 -40.54 -7.20
CA ALA A 8 25.02 -41.17 -7.16
C ALA A 8 24.27 -40.89 -5.85
N SER A 9 24.98 -40.75 -4.73
CA SER A 9 24.39 -40.48 -3.42
C SER A 9 23.85 -39.05 -3.28
N LEU A 10 24.40 -38.09 -4.02
CA LEU A 10 23.98 -36.68 -3.96
C LEU A 10 22.60 -36.44 -4.59
N ILE A 11 22.27 -37.19 -5.64
CA ILE A 11 20.99 -37.08 -6.35
C ILE A 11 19.83 -37.65 -5.52
N LEU A 12 20.08 -38.75 -4.79
CA LEU A 12 19.05 -39.38 -3.96
C LEU A 12 18.68 -38.53 -2.72
N ALA A 13 19.62 -37.76 -2.17
CA ALA A 13 19.36 -36.85 -1.06
C ALA A 13 18.45 -35.67 -1.47
N PHE A 14 18.63 -35.13 -2.67
CA PHE A 14 17.86 -33.98 -3.17
C PHE A 14 16.36 -34.29 -3.35
N ALA A 15 16.03 -35.52 -3.75
CA ALA A 15 14.65 -35.96 -3.97
C ALA A 15 13.80 -36.01 -2.66
N SER A 16 14.44 -36.15 -1.49
CA SER A 16 13.75 -36.25 -0.21
C SER A 16 13.36 -34.89 0.42
N SER A 17 13.91 -33.78 -0.08
CA SER A 17 13.75 -32.44 0.52
C SER A 17 12.42 -31.76 0.13
N GLN A 18 11.69 -32.31 -0.85
CA GLN A 18 10.39 -31.76 -1.27
C GLN A 18 9.23 -32.21 -0.36
N ARG A 19 9.42 -32.14 0.97
CA ARG A 19 8.30 -32.29 1.91
C ARG A 19 7.33 -31.13 1.68
N ARG A 20 6.15 -31.52 1.17
CA ARG A 20 4.95 -30.74 0.93
C ARG A 20 4.79 -29.58 1.93
N ARG A 21 4.77 -28.35 1.42
CA ARG A 21 4.39 -27.18 2.22
C ARG A 21 2.98 -27.40 2.79
N PRO A 22 2.76 -27.24 4.11
CA PRO A 22 1.41 -27.33 4.65
C PRO A 22 0.55 -26.24 4.02
N ARG A 23 -0.67 -26.61 3.63
CA ARG A 23 -1.68 -25.69 3.09
C ARG A 23 -1.96 -24.65 4.19
N GLN A 24 -1.46 -23.43 4.02
CA GLN A 24 -1.78 -22.33 4.92
C GLN A 24 -3.29 -22.07 4.85
N ALA A 25 -3.96 -22.02 6.00
CA ALA A 25 -5.36 -21.65 6.08
C ALA A 25 -5.53 -20.22 5.54
N ARG A 26 -6.49 -20.03 4.63
CA ARG A 26 -6.84 -18.70 4.13
C ARG A 26 -7.29 -17.83 5.31
N PRO A 27 -6.71 -16.64 5.51
CA PRO A 27 -7.21 -15.71 6.52
C PRO A 27 -8.66 -15.37 6.17
N THR A 28 -9.59 -15.63 7.09
CA THR A 28 -10.98 -15.20 6.97
C THR A 28 -11.02 -13.70 7.22
N PHE A 29 -11.34 -12.94 6.18
CA PHE A 29 -11.60 -11.50 6.29
C PHE A 29 -12.84 -11.31 7.17
N ARG A 30 -12.65 -10.80 8.39
CA ARG A 30 -13.75 -10.30 9.22
C ARG A 30 -13.91 -8.81 8.91
N PRO A 31 -15.04 -8.37 8.35
CA PRO A 31 -15.28 -6.95 8.15
C PRO A 31 -15.29 -6.26 9.52
N ARG A 32 -14.34 -5.34 9.74
CA ARG A 32 -14.32 -4.47 10.91
C ARG A 32 -15.55 -3.58 10.81
N ARG A 33 -16.40 -3.59 11.85
CA ARG A 33 -17.59 -2.73 11.97
C ARG A 33 -17.15 -1.28 11.69
N GLN A 34 -17.63 -0.72 10.58
CA GLN A 34 -17.32 0.65 10.17
C GLN A 34 -17.83 1.62 11.24
N ALA A 35 -16.97 2.55 11.64
CA ALA A 35 -17.35 3.64 12.53
C ALA A 35 -18.38 4.56 11.83
N ASN A 36 -19.20 5.23 12.65
CA ASN A 36 -20.40 6.02 12.34
C ASN A 36 -20.45 6.74 10.97
N PRO A 37 -21.65 6.84 10.35
CA PRO A 37 -21.89 7.46 9.04
C PRO A 37 -21.97 9.00 9.12
N THR A 38 -21.18 9.65 9.97
CA THR A 38 -21.13 11.12 9.99
C THR A 38 -20.21 11.59 8.88
N GLU A 39 -20.78 11.76 7.68
CA GLU A 39 -20.13 12.17 6.43
C GLU A 39 -18.93 11.27 6.06
N PRO A 40 -19.08 10.35 5.07
CA PRO A 40 -18.07 9.33 4.71
C PRO A 40 -16.64 9.87 4.50
N TYR A 41 -16.50 11.16 4.24
CA TYR A 41 -15.23 11.81 3.93
C TYR A 41 -14.95 13.10 4.70
N ARG A 42 -15.64 13.36 5.82
CA ARG A 42 -15.45 14.61 6.59
C ARG A 42 -13.99 14.89 6.96
N GLN A 43 -13.30 13.89 7.49
CA GLN A 43 -11.89 14.01 7.88
C GLN A 43 -10.97 14.28 6.67
N ILE A 44 -11.32 13.72 5.51
CA ILE A 44 -10.57 13.95 4.27
C ILE A 44 -10.79 15.39 3.79
N ARG A 45 -12.04 15.88 3.81
CA ARG A 45 -12.36 17.27 3.45
C ARG A 45 -11.65 18.28 4.35
N GLU A 46 -11.66 18.05 5.67
CA GLU A 46 -10.95 18.90 6.64
C GLU A 46 -9.44 18.89 6.40
N ALA A 47 -8.84 17.72 6.14
CA ALA A 47 -7.41 17.61 5.86
C ALA A 47 -7.00 18.32 4.56
N LEU A 48 -7.79 18.17 3.49
CA LEU A 48 -7.55 18.86 2.22
C LEU A 48 -7.71 20.38 2.35
N GLY A 49 -8.69 20.84 3.13
CA GLY A 49 -8.87 22.26 3.44
C GLY A 49 -7.65 22.86 4.13
N GLY A 50 -7.14 22.19 5.17
CA GLY A 50 -5.92 22.63 5.86
C GLY A 50 -4.68 22.58 4.95
N ALA A 51 -4.56 21.57 4.10
CA ALA A 51 -3.48 21.48 3.13
C ALA A 51 -3.51 22.65 2.13
N LYS A 52 -4.70 23.01 1.62
CA LYS A 52 -4.89 24.18 0.75
C LYS A 52 -4.45 25.47 1.45
N GLU A 53 -4.92 25.70 2.67
CA GLU A 53 -4.56 26.89 3.45
C GLU A 53 -3.04 27.00 3.66
N HIS A 54 -2.38 25.88 3.98
CA HIS A 54 -0.93 25.85 4.12
C HIS A 54 -0.18 26.15 2.82
N LEU A 55 -0.70 25.66 1.68
CA LEU A 55 -0.11 25.95 0.37
C LEU A 55 -0.32 27.40 -0.03
N GLU A 56 -1.50 27.99 0.22
CA GLU A 56 -1.78 29.39 -0.09
C GLU A 56 -0.87 30.35 0.69
N HIS A 57 -0.64 30.05 1.97
CA HIS A 57 0.19 30.86 2.87
C HIS A 57 1.68 30.46 2.89
N ALA A 58 2.09 29.47 2.07
CA ALA A 58 3.48 29.05 2.02
C ALA A 58 4.38 30.21 1.57
N ALA A 59 5.37 30.56 2.41
CA ALA A 59 6.33 31.63 2.13
C ALA A 59 7.23 31.35 0.92
N ARG A 60 7.30 30.09 0.45
CA ARG A 60 8.12 29.66 -0.67
C ARG A 60 7.27 28.90 -1.68
N ASP A 61 7.53 29.17 -2.96
CA ASP A 61 6.87 28.53 -4.10
C ASP A 61 7.57 27.23 -4.55
N PHE A 62 8.64 26.80 -3.87
CA PHE A 62 9.42 25.59 -4.16
C PHE A 62 9.64 25.32 -5.67
N GLY A 63 10.09 26.33 -6.42
CA GLY A 63 10.32 26.20 -7.86
C GLY A 63 9.13 26.57 -8.76
N GLY A 64 8.08 27.18 -8.22
CA GLY A 64 6.91 27.62 -8.99
C GLY A 64 5.71 26.66 -8.91
N HIS A 65 5.78 25.63 -8.05
CA HIS A 65 4.81 24.54 -8.00
C HIS A 65 3.63 24.78 -7.04
N ARG A 66 3.65 25.85 -6.24
CA ARG A 66 2.58 26.13 -5.26
C ARG A 66 1.24 26.29 -5.94
N GLY A 67 1.20 26.97 -7.10
CA GLY A 67 -0.04 27.13 -7.87
C GLY A 67 -0.62 25.81 -8.37
N GLU A 68 0.24 24.91 -8.86
CA GLU A 68 -0.17 23.56 -9.29
C GLU A 68 -0.64 22.73 -8.10
N ALA A 69 0.04 22.82 -6.95
CA ALA A 69 -0.34 22.12 -5.73
C ALA A 69 -1.68 22.59 -5.16
N VAL A 70 -1.96 23.89 -5.18
CA VAL A 70 -3.27 24.45 -4.80
C VAL A 70 -4.36 23.91 -5.72
N ARG A 71 -4.16 23.98 -7.04
CA ARG A 71 -5.12 23.46 -8.03
C ARG A 71 -5.39 21.96 -7.88
N ALA A 72 -4.35 21.17 -7.63
CA ALA A 72 -4.49 19.73 -7.41
C ALA A 72 -5.28 19.44 -6.12
N THR A 73 -5.08 20.26 -5.08
CA THR A 73 -5.81 20.14 -3.80
C THR A 73 -7.28 20.53 -3.96
N GLU A 74 -7.58 21.58 -4.73
CA GLU A 74 -8.95 21.96 -5.08
C GLU A 74 -9.67 20.85 -5.85
N GLU A 75 -8.97 20.22 -6.80
CA GLU A 75 -9.52 19.08 -7.52
C GLU A 75 -9.82 17.89 -6.61
N ALA A 76 -8.92 17.58 -5.67
CA ALA A 76 -9.16 16.53 -4.69
C ALA A 76 -10.37 16.82 -3.80
N ILE A 77 -10.58 18.10 -3.38
CA ILE A 77 -11.76 18.50 -2.63
C ILE A 77 -13.03 18.25 -3.45
N ARG A 78 -13.05 18.67 -4.72
CA ARG A 78 -14.20 18.41 -5.62
C ARG A 78 -14.50 16.93 -5.77
N GLN A 79 -13.48 16.08 -5.92
CA GLN A 79 -13.67 14.64 -6.04
C GLN A 79 -14.27 14.03 -4.78
N VAL A 80 -13.85 14.50 -3.60
CA VAL A 80 -14.40 14.07 -2.31
C VAL A 80 -15.85 14.51 -2.13
N GLU A 81 -16.22 15.69 -2.64
CA GLU A 81 -17.60 16.19 -2.60
C GLU A 81 -18.55 15.45 -3.56
N LEU A 82 -18.02 14.84 -4.62
CA LEU A 82 -18.77 14.07 -5.62
C LEU A 82 -18.86 12.57 -5.34
N ALA A 83 -18.11 12.06 -4.34
CA ALA A 83 -18.03 10.64 -3.98
C ALA A 83 -19.16 10.21 -3.04
#